data_AF-A0A2D6X2P1-F1
#
_entry.id   AF-A0A2D6X2P1-F1
#
_cell.length_a   1.000
_cell.length_b   1.000
_cell.length_c   1.000
_cell.angle_alpha   90.00
_cell.angle_beta   90.00
_cell.angle_gamma   90.00
#
_symmetry.space_group_name_H-M   'P 1'
#
loop_
_entity.id
_entity.type
_entity.pdbx_description
1 polymer ?
#
loop_
_entity_poly.entity_id
_entity_poly.type
_entity_poly.pdbx_seq_one_letter_code
_entity_poly.pdbx_strand_id
1 'polypeptide(L)'
;MSTYSFTNNQGVKYKILMKKPHHTYNADGLCDPPDYRKPKIHIAPDLTPKREMAVMIEEMMHAFFWNIPEKEVRRFCGSVTRILHKEGWRQTVTTEPSTEWSGHVK
;
A
#
# COMPACT_ATOMS: atom_id res chain seq x y z
N MET A 1 3.50 4.77 -13.67
CA MET A 1 3.32 4.23 -12.31
C MET A 1 2.91 5.35 -11.35
N SER A 2 1.68 5.35 -10.87
CA SER A 2 1.28 6.29 -9.81
C SER A 2 2.04 5.96 -8.53
N THR A 3 2.86 6.90 -8.08
CA THR A 3 3.66 6.79 -6.86
C THR A 3 3.12 7.84 -5.89
N TYR A 4 2.50 7.40 -4.80
CA TYR A 4 2.11 8.30 -3.72
C TYR A 4 3.28 8.47 -2.75
N SER A 5 3.33 9.59 -2.04
CA SER A 5 4.28 9.78 -0.94
C SER A 5 3.66 10.59 0.17
N PHE A 6 4.03 10.27 1.40
CA PHE A 6 3.64 11.01 2.59
C PHE A 6 4.79 11.02 3.60
N THR A 7 4.68 11.88 4.61
CA THR A 7 5.59 11.92 5.76
C THR A 7 4.80 11.49 6.99
N ASN A 8 5.34 10.57 7.78
CA ASN A 8 4.69 10.11 9.00
C ASN A 8 4.89 11.10 10.18
N ASN A 9 4.32 10.77 11.33
CA ASN A 9 4.45 11.52 12.59
C ASN A 9 5.89 11.57 13.17
N GLN A 10 6.84 10.82 12.61
CA GLN A 10 8.26 10.81 12.99
C GLN A 10 9.13 11.58 11.99
N GLY A 11 8.54 12.23 10.98
CA GLY A 11 9.29 12.95 9.94
C GLY A 11 9.90 12.05 8.86
N VAL A 12 9.57 10.75 8.85
CA VAL A 12 10.07 9.78 7.86
C VAL A 12 9.20 9.83 6.61
N LYS A 13 9.84 10.03 5.45
CA LYS A 13 9.16 10.09 4.15
C LYS A 13 9.04 8.70 3.53
N TYR A 14 7.81 8.25 3.32
CA TYR A 14 7.48 7.00 2.66
C TYR A 14 7.08 7.20 1.20
N LYS A 15 7.36 6.20 0.36
CA LYS A 15 6.81 6.08 -0.99
C LYS A 15 5.93 4.85 -1.09
N ILE A 16 4.73 4.99 -1.63
CA ILE A 16 3.83 3.89 -1.92
C ILE A 16 4.02 3.47 -3.38
N LEU A 17 4.26 2.18 -3.59
CA LEU A 17 4.49 1.55 -4.88
C LEU A 17 3.40 0.51 -5.14
N MET A 18 2.67 0.67 -6.26
CA MET A 18 1.76 -0.36 -6.78
C MET A 18 2.56 -1.49 -7.43
N LYS A 19 3.24 -2.26 -6.58
CA LYS A 19 4.10 -3.39 -6.94
C LYS A 19 4.02 -4.43 -5.83
N LYS A 20 3.75 -5.68 -6.22
CA LYS A 20 3.67 -6.82 -5.31
C LYS A 20 4.91 -6.92 -4.41
N PRO A 21 4.74 -7.19 -3.10
CA PRO A 21 5.85 -7.51 -2.21
C PRO A 21 6.67 -8.71 -2.71
N HIS A 22 7.91 -8.84 -2.22
CA HIS A 22 8.72 -10.01 -2.55
C HIS A 22 8.00 -11.29 -2.12
N HIS A 23 8.05 -12.33 -2.97
CA HIS A 23 7.24 -13.55 -2.81
C HIS A 23 7.48 -14.28 -1.47
N THR A 24 8.65 -14.11 -0.85
CA THR A 24 8.98 -14.67 0.47
C THR A 24 8.06 -14.20 1.59
N TYR A 25 7.44 -13.01 1.44
CA TYR A 25 6.53 -12.47 2.44
C TYR A 25 5.10 -12.97 2.28
N ASN A 26 4.74 -13.52 1.11
CA ASN A 26 3.40 -14.00 0.78
C ASN A 26 2.29 -13.05 1.25
N ALA A 27 2.44 -11.75 0.93
CA ALA A 27 1.58 -10.69 1.44
C ALA A 27 1.05 -9.81 0.29
N ASP A 28 -0.14 -9.24 0.50
CA ASP A 28 -0.77 -8.28 -0.40
C ASP A 28 -0.17 -6.88 -0.24
N GLY A 29 0.37 -6.57 0.93
CA GLY A 29 1.03 -5.32 1.28
C GLY A 29 2.30 -5.57 2.09
N LEU A 30 3.23 -4.63 2.07
CA LEU A 30 4.41 -4.64 2.93
C LEU A 30 4.93 -3.23 3.17
N CYS A 31 4.99 -2.82 4.43
CA CYS A 31 5.64 -1.60 4.88
C CYS A 31 7.09 -1.87 5.34
N ASP A 32 8.04 -1.13 4.77
CA ASP A 32 9.41 -1.12 5.28
C ASP A 32 9.45 -0.50 6.69
N PRO A 33 10.41 -0.94 7.55
CA PRO A 33 10.69 -0.30 8.83
C PRO A 33 11.07 1.18 8.71
N PRO A 34 10.74 2.03 9.71
CA PRO A 34 11.02 3.47 9.66
C PRO A 34 12.51 3.84 9.69
N ASP A 35 13.37 2.94 10.16
CA ASP A 35 14.83 3.09 10.21
C ASP A 35 15.52 2.72 8.89
N TYR A 36 14.80 2.18 7.91
CA TYR A 36 15.35 1.89 6.59
C TYR A 36 15.68 3.17 5.81
N ARG A 37 16.72 3.11 4.98
CA ARG A 37 17.07 4.21 4.08
C ARG A 37 16.02 4.33 2.97
N LYS A 38 15.18 5.36 3.05
CA LYS A 38 14.08 5.66 2.10
C LYS A 38 13.02 4.54 2.10
N PRO A 39 12.29 4.37 3.21
CA PRO A 39 11.36 3.26 3.35
C PRO A 39 10.20 3.39 2.36
N LYS A 40 9.70 2.23 1.94
CA LYS A 40 8.63 2.09 0.95
C LYS A 40 7.49 1.28 1.52
N ILE A 41 6.33 1.48 0.91
CA ILE A 41 5.17 0.62 1.05
C ILE A 41 4.92 -0.03 -0.30
N HIS A 42 4.80 -1.35 -0.31
CA HIS A 42 4.44 -2.15 -1.47
C HIS A 42 2.99 -2.55 -1.35
N ILE A 43 2.21 -2.37 -2.41
CA ILE A 43 0.82 -2.80 -2.52
C ILE A 43 0.68 -3.65 -3.79
N ALA A 44 0.10 -4.83 -3.69
CA ALA A 44 -0.18 -5.68 -4.85
C ALA A 44 -1.15 -4.95 -5.81
N PRO A 45 -0.85 -4.89 -7.12
CA PRO A 45 -1.62 -4.09 -8.08
C PRO A 45 -2.92 -4.79 -8.55
N ASP A 46 -3.09 -6.08 -8.25
CA ASP A 46 -4.17 -6.94 -8.73
C ASP A 46 -5.27 -7.18 -7.68
N LEU A 47 -5.36 -6.30 -6.69
CA LEU A 47 -6.35 -6.40 -5.61
C LEU A 47 -7.72 -5.88 -6.05
N THR A 48 -8.78 -6.47 -5.49
CA THR A 48 -10.12 -5.87 -5.60
C THR A 48 -10.13 -4.47 -4.94
N PRO A 49 -10.94 -3.50 -5.41
CA PRO A 49 -10.93 -2.14 -4.85
C PRO A 49 -11.12 -2.07 -3.32
N LYS A 50 -11.93 -2.97 -2.77
CA LYS A 50 -12.13 -3.07 -1.31
C LYS A 50 -10.88 -3.60 -0.60
N ARG A 51 -10.20 -4.60 -1.18
CA ARG A 51 -8.99 -5.18 -0.60
C ARG A 51 -7.83 -4.19 -0.72
N GLU A 52 -7.67 -3.53 -1.86
CA GLU A 52 -6.67 -2.48 -2.05
C GLU A 52 -6.84 -1.37 -1.00
N MET A 53 -8.06 -0.88 -0.79
CA MET A 53 -8.36 0.08 0.29
C MET A 53 -7.93 -0.45 1.66
N ALA A 54 -8.26 -1.70 2.00
CA ALA A 54 -7.89 -2.29 3.29
C ALA A 54 -6.37 -2.33 3.48
N VAL A 55 -5.66 -2.83 2.47
CA VAL A 55 -4.20 -2.97 2.51
C VAL A 55 -3.52 -1.61 2.56
N MET A 56 -3.95 -0.63 1.75
CA MET A 56 -3.39 0.73 1.83
C MET A 56 -3.53 1.35 3.22
N ILE A 57 -4.68 1.22 3.86
CA ILE A 57 -4.90 1.74 5.22
C ILE A 57 -4.00 1.00 6.23
N GLU A 58 -3.88 -0.32 6.13
CA GLU A 58 -3.01 -1.16 6.97
C GLU A 58 -1.55 -0.76 6.87
N GLU A 59 -0.98 -0.70 5.65
CA GLU A 59 0.42 -0.33 5.48
C GLU A 59 0.72 1.12 5.88
N MET A 60 -0.21 2.04 5.64
CA MET A 60 -0.07 3.42 6.14
C MET A 60 -0.13 3.46 7.68
N MET A 61 -0.99 2.66 8.30
CA MET A 61 -1.06 2.57 9.76
C MET A 61 0.28 2.07 10.34
N HIS A 62 0.91 1.06 9.74
CA HIS A 62 2.25 0.61 10.13
C HIS A 62 3.29 1.72 9.99
N ALA A 63 3.26 2.51 8.92
CA ALA A 63 4.18 3.62 8.74
C ALA A 63 4.02 4.72 9.80
N PHE A 64 2.81 4.98 10.30
CA PHE A 64 2.57 5.97 11.37
C PHE A 64 2.75 5.40 12.78
N PHE A 65 2.55 4.09 12.97
CA PHE A 65 2.47 3.47 14.29
C PHE A 65 3.14 2.09 14.32
N TRP A 66 4.41 2.03 13.94
CA TRP A 66 5.22 0.81 13.79
C TRP A 66 5.13 -0.19 14.95
N ASN A 67 5.05 0.32 16.18
CA ASN A 67 5.08 -0.49 17.40
C ASN A 67 3.72 -1.09 17.79
N ILE A 68 2.65 -0.79 17.04
CA ILE A 68 1.33 -1.36 17.32
C ILE A 68 1.26 -2.79 16.79
N PRO A 69 0.77 -3.77 17.59
CA PRO A 69 0.67 -5.14 17.14
C PRO A 69 -0.20 -5.31 15.87
N GLU A 70 0.26 -6.15 14.95
CA GLU A 70 -0.43 -6.49 13.69
C GLU A 70 -1.94 -6.73 13.86
N LYS A 71 -2.32 -7.49 14.89
CA LYS A 71 -3.71 -7.84 15.18
C LYS A 71 -4.58 -6.61 15.45
N GLU A 72 -4.02 -5.60 16.13
CA GLU A 72 -4.73 -4.36 16.44
C GLU A 72 -4.86 -3.48 15.21
N VAL A 73 -3.79 -3.36 14.41
CA VAL A 73 -3.81 -2.67 13.12
C VAL A 73 -4.89 -3.27 12.21
N ARG A 74 -4.88 -4.59 12.00
CA ARG A 74 -5.89 -5.29 11.18
C ARG A 74 -7.31 -5.07 11.66
N ARG A 75 -7.54 -5.07 12.98
CA ARG A 75 -8.86 -4.82 13.56
C ARG A 75 -9.34 -3.39 13.29
N PHE A 76 -8.45 -2.41 13.42
CA PHE A 76 -8.72 -1.02 13.11
C PHE A 76 -9.05 -0.85 11.61
N CYS A 77 -8.16 -1.30 10.73
CA CYS A 77 -8.31 -1.16 9.28
C CYS A 77 -9.57 -1.86 8.77
N GLY A 78 -9.85 -3.07 9.24
CA GLY A 78 -11.07 -3.80 8.89
C GLY A 78 -12.36 -3.06 9.31
N SER A 79 -12.32 -2.26 10.38
CA SER A 79 -13.44 -1.42 10.80
C SER A 79 -13.60 -0.20 9.90
N VAL A 80 -12.50 0.50 9.63
CA VAL A 80 -12.47 1.69 8.74
C VAL A 80 -12.91 1.33 7.32
N THR A 81 -12.30 0.31 6.72
CA THR A 81 -12.64 -0.13 5.35
C THR A 81 -14.12 -0.52 5.25
N ARG A 82 -14.69 -1.18 6.26
CA ARG A 82 -16.11 -1.55 6.26
C ARG A 82 -17.01 -0.32 6.22
N ILE A 83 -16.71 0.70 7.02
CA ILE A 83 -17.45 1.95 7.08
C ILE A 83 -17.33 2.69 5.74
N LEU A 84 -16.10 2.97 5.29
CA LEU A 84 -15.85 3.68 4.03
C LEU A 84 -16.50 2.95 2.85
N HIS A 85 -16.38 1.63 2.81
CA HIS A 85 -17.00 0.85 1.75
C HIS A 85 -18.53 0.91 1.80
N LYS A 86 -19.14 0.89 2.99
CA LYS A 86 -20.60 1.05 3.16
C LYS A 86 -21.06 2.43 2.68
N GLU A 87 -20.28 3.47 2.95
CA GLU A 87 -20.53 4.86 2.50
C GLU A 87 -20.20 5.10 1.02
N GLY A 88 -19.88 4.06 0.26
CA GLY A 88 -19.69 4.16 -1.20
C GLY A 88 -18.28 4.60 -1.64
N TRP A 89 -17.32 4.76 -0.73
CA TRP A 89 -15.93 5.11 -1.10
C TRP A 89 -15.27 3.99 -1.89
N ARG A 90 -14.80 4.28 -3.11
CA ARG A 90 -14.10 3.34 -4.00
C ARG A 90 -13.03 4.08 -4.78
N GLN A 91 -12.02 3.36 -5.24
CA GLN A 91 -11.14 3.89 -6.28
C GLN A 91 -11.93 3.96 -7.60
N THR A 92 -11.96 5.15 -8.19
CA THR A 92 -12.71 5.44 -9.42
C THR A 92 -11.82 5.53 -10.66
N VAL A 93 -10.50 5.50 -10.47
CA VAL A 93 -9.51 5.63 -11.55
C VAL A 93 -8.60 4.41 -11.55
N THR A 94 -8.79 3.54 -12.53
CA THR A 94 -7.84 2.47 -12.86
C THR A 94 -6.63 3.13 -13.52
N THR A 95 -5.44 2.97 -12.95
CA THR A 95 -4.23 3.41 -13.66
C THR A 95 -3.97 2.41 -14.78
N GLU A 96 -4.05 2.88 -16.03
CA GLU A 96 -3.66 2.10 -17.21
C GLU A 96 -2.28 1.45 -16.97
N PRO A 97 -2.10 0.14 -17.22
CA PRO A 97 -0.79 -0.48 -17.15
C PRO A 97 0.11 0.17 -18.21
N SER A 98 1.26 0.70 -17.79
CA SER A 98 2.23 1.30 -18.72
C SER A 98 2.79 0.21 -19.64
N THR A 99 2.38 0.20 -20.90
CA THR A 99 3.00 -0.61 -21.94
C THR A 99 4.37 -0.03 -22.28
N GLU A 100 5.43 -0.53 -21.67
CA GLU A 100 6.78 -0.43 -22.24
C GLU A 100 7.23 -1.80 -22.70
N TRP A 101 6.92 -2.11 -23.96
CA TRP A 101 7.58 -3.20 -24.66
C TRP A 101 8.91 -2.69 -25.21
N SER A 102 10.00 -3.27 -24.74
CA SER A 102 11.35 -3.10 -25.29
C SER A 102 11.64 -4.21 -26.30
N GLY A 103 12.05 -3.84 -27.52
CA GLY A 103 12.59 -4.76 -28.54
C GLY A 103 12.20 -4.28 -29.94
N HIS A 104 13.07 -4.18 -30.94
CA HIS A 104 14.44 -4.66 -31.16
C HIS A 104 15.11 -3.63 -32.07
N VAL A 105 16.34 -3.23 -31.79
CA VAL A 105 17.22 -2.61 -32.81
C VAL A 105 17.88 -3.77 -33.54
N LYS A 106 17.62 -3.89 -34.85
CA LYS A 106 18.45 -4.66 -35.77
C LYS A 106 19.59 -3.79 -36.26
#